data_AF-A0A2E2UNT5-F1
#
_entry.id   AF-A0A2E2UNT5-F1
#
_cell.length_a   1.000
_cell.length_b   1.000
_cell.length_c   1.000
_cell.angle_alpha   90.00
_cell.angle_beta   90.00
_cell.angle_gamma   90.00
#
_symmetry.space_group_name_H-M   'P 1'
#
loop_
_entity.id
_entity.type
_entity.pdbx_description
1 polymer ?
#
loop_
_entity_poly.entity_id
_entity_poly.type
_entity_poly.pdbx_seq_one_letter_code
_entity_poly.pdbx_strand_id
1 'polypeptide(L)'
;MNLKVTSLILIFGYFTIGLAAPARWTIQTVALRDYEEATAVAESLSTLGYQAYTEFAMNNGSQYTRVRIGCFETRDGAERMATHLRGAVTASAVPQHLSPETTLLHCTDSEVGFFKPNSWSIVYAGNTAIVFQVEIFDHRGFVEYNNGTWHLRMKSEYQELLSSEPLGPFFQKLIEDKPLVFAHLSEGVSAVCPGLLLWHTQNTAIVDDGDAIVSCRITQIP
;
A
#
# COMPACT_ATOMS: atom_id res chain seq x y z
N MET A 1 -25.07 72.55 2.46
CA MET A 1 -25.51 71.30 3.13
C MET A 1 -24.83 70.17 2.38
N ASN A 2 -23.77 69.60 2.97
CA ASN A 2 -22.75 68.80 2.27
C ASN A 2 -23.13 67.32 2.20
N LEU A 3 -23.22 66.77 0.98
CA LEU A 3 -23.35 65.33 0.72
C LEU A 3 -21.97 64.67 0.88
N LYS A 4 -21.81 63.79 1.88
CA LYS A 4 -20.60 62.95 2.02
C LYS A 4 -20.79 61.67 1.20
N VAL A 5 -19.99 61.51 0.15
CA VAL A 5 -19.82 60.26 -0.59
C VAL A 5 -18.90 59.35 0.23
N THR A 6 -19.39 58.19 0.64
CA THR A 6 -18.62 57.18 1.37
C THR A 6 -18.11 56.14 0.37
N SER A 7 -16.81 56.19 0.07
CA SER A 7 -16.12 55.18 -0.75
C SER A 7 -16.07 53.83 -0.04
N LEU A 8 -16.53 52.79 -0.72
CA LEU A 8 -16.41 51.40 -0.30
C LEU A 8 -15.15 50.81 -0.96
N ILE A 9 -14.13 50.47 -0.16
CA ILE A 9 -12.93 49.75 -0.61
C ILE A 9 -13.23 48.24 -0.52
N LEU A 10 -13.27 47.56 -1.66
CA LEU A 10 -13.35 46.10 -1.76
C LEU A 10 -11.93 45.51 -1.65
N ILE A 11 -11.62 44.90 -0.51
CA ILE A 11 -10.40 44.10 -0.33
C ILE A 11 -10.72 42.68 -0.81
N PHE A 12 -10.20 42.30 -1.98
CA PHE A 12 -10.17 40.92 -2.44
C PHE A 12 -9.10 40.16 -1.63
N GLY A 13 -9.51 39.52 -0.54
CA GLY A 13 -8.68 38.55 0.17
C GLY A 13 -8.53 37.28 -0.67
N TYR A 14 -7.33 37.05 -1.19
CA TYR A 14 -6.96 35.76 -1.79
C TYR A 14 -6.91 34.71 -0.68
N PHE A 15 -7.96 33.90 -0.57
CA PHE A 15 -7.99 32.73 0.29
C PHE A 15 -7.24 31.61 -0.42
N THR A 16 -5.94 31.47 -0.16
CA THR A 16 -5.19 30.29 -0.60
C THR A 16 -5.63 29.12 0.26
N ILE A 17 -6.52 28.28 -0.28
CA ILE A 17 -6.85 26.98 0.31
C ILE A 17 -5.59 26.13 0.22
N GLY A 18 -4.84 26.01 1.32
CA GLY A 18 -3.78 25.04 1.45
C GLY A 18 -4.41 23.64 1.41
N LEU A 19 -4.27 22.94 0.29
CA LEU A 19 -4.59 21.51 0.23
C LEU A 19 -3.57 20.78 1.11
N ALA A 20 -4.00 20.32 2.28
CA ALA A 20 -3.19 19.42 3.09
C ALA A 20 -2.89 18.16 2.26
N ALA A 21 -1.61 17.75 2.24
CA ALA A 21 -1.23 16.50 1.59
C ALA A 21 -2.06 15.33 2.18
N PRO A 22 -2.44 14.32 1.36
CA PRO A 22 -3.20 13.20 1.85
C PRO A 22 -2.47 12.51 3.00
N ALA A 23 -3.21 12.19 4.07
CA ALA A 23 -2.65 11.54 5.24
C ALA A 23 -2.22 10.11 4.90
N ARG A 24 -0.91 9.84 5.01
CA ARG A 24 -0.33 8.51 4.82
C ARG A 24 -0.36 7.70 6.11
N TRP A 25 -0.13 6.40 5.96
CA TRP A 25 -0.25 5.41 7.02
C TRP A 25 1.03 4.62 7.19
N THR A 26 1.25 4.14 8.40
CA THR A 26 2.31 3.20 8.78
C THR A 26 1.69 2.18 9.73
N ILE A 27 2.43 1.14 10.11
CA ILE A 27 1.96 0.14 11.06
C ILE A 27 2.84 0.21 12.29
N GLN A 28 2.25 0.45 13.45
CA GLN A 28 2.95 0.32 14.73
C GLN A 28 2.88 -1.13 15.19
N THR A 29 4.03 -1.74 15.48
CA THR A 29 4.13 -3.14 15.93
C THR A 29 4.23 -3.24 17.44
N VAL A 30 4.96 -2.32 18.08
CA VAL A 30 5.13 -2.27 19.54
C VAL A 30 5.51 -0.85 20.00
N ALA A 31 5.33 -0.55 21.28
CA ALA A 31 5.86 0.66 21.92
C ALA A 31 6.53 0.26 23.25
N LEU A 32 7.83 0.52 23.37
CA LEU A 32 8.66 0.10 24.49
C LEU A 32 9.22 1.30 25.24
N ARG A 33 9.62 1.12 26.49
CA ARG A 33 10.30 2.18 27.26
C ARG A 33 11.81 2.19 27.03
N ASP A 34 12.37 1.02 26.74
CA ASP A 34 13.78 0.85 26.43
C ASP A 34 14.02 1.10 24.93
N TYR A 35 14.94 2.01 24.63
CA TYR A 35 15.30 2.36 23.26
C TYR A 35 16.14 1.27 22.59
N GLU A 36 17.04 0.60 23.33
CA GLU A 36 17.88 -0.47 22.79
C GLU A 36 17.00 -1.67 22.41
N GLU A 37 16.04 -2.02 23.26
CA GLU A 37 15.07 -3.09 22.98
C GLU A 37 14.22 -2.76 21.73
N ALA A 38 13.73 -1.53 21.61
CA ALA A 38 12.97 -1.09 20.43
C ALA A 38 13.81 -1.13 19.14
N THR A 39 15.08 -0.75 19.22
CA THR A 39 16.01 -0.82 18.09
C THR A 39 16.24 -2.25 17.66
N ALA A 40 16.48 -3.17 18.60
CA ALA A 40 16.65 -4.59 18.30
C ALA A 40 15.41 -5.20 17.62
N VAL A 41 14.20 -4.82 18.05
CA VAL A 41 12.95 -5.24 17.38
C VAL A 41 12.87 -4.68 15.95
N ALA A 42 13.22 -3.40 15.74
CA ALA A 42 13.24 -2.81 14.40
C ALA A 42 14.27 -3.48 13.48
N GLU A 43 15.46 -3.83 13.98
CA GLU A 43 16.49 -4.56 13.23
C GLU A 43 16.05 -5.98 12.88
N SER A 44 15.38 -6.68 13.80
CA SER A 44 14.80 -8.00 13.54
C SER A 44 13.75 -7.95 12.44
N LEU A 45 12.86 -6.94 12.46
CA LEU A 45 11.87 -6.73 11.39
C LEU A 45 12.54 -6.36 10.06
N SER A 46 13.60 -5.56 10.10
CA SER A 46 14.39 -5.21 8.92
C SER A 46 15.08 -6.42 8.29
N THR A 47 15.55 -7.37 9.10
CA THR A 47 16.13 -8.64 8.63
C THR A 47 15.11 -9.50 7.89
N LEU A 48 13.82 -9.41 8.26
CA LEU A 48 12.72 -10.05 7.54
C LEU A 48 12.31 -9.29 6.27
N GLY A 49 12.93 -8.13 6.00
CA GLY A 49 12.69 -7.30 4.83
C GLY A 49 11.55 -6.29 4.99
N TYR A 50 11.07 -6.03 6.20
CA TYR A 50 10.17 -4.90 6.46
C TYR A 50 10.99 -3.60 6.59
N GLN A 51 10.52 -2.48 6.02
CA GLN A 51 11.11 -1.17 6.29
C GLN A 51 10.74 -0.69 7.70
N ALA A 52 11.44 -1.22 8.70
CA ALA A 52 11.17 -0.94 10.11
C ALA A 52 12.03 0.22 10.62
N TYR A 53 11.43 1.04 11.49
CA TYR A 53 12.10 2.19 12.09
C TYR A 53 11.52 2.49 13.49
N THR A 54 12.27 3.25 14.28
CA THR A 54 11.85 3.67 15.62
C THR A 54 11.43 5.13 15.64
N GLU A 55 10.44 5.47 16.47
CA GLU A 55 9.97 6.84 16.67
C GLU A 55 9.70 7.11 18.16
N PHE A 56 10.18 8.23 18.67
CA PHE A 56 9.87 8.64 20.05
C PHE A 56 8.46 9.20 20.16
N ALA A 57 7.76 8.82 21.23
CA ALA A 57 6.45 9.35 21.54
C ALA A 57 6.28 9.58 23.04
N MET A 58 5.55 10.64 23.38
CA MET A 58 5.11 10.90 24.75
C MET A 58 3.69 10.36 24.95
N ASN A 59 3.47 9.61 26.03
CA ASN A 59 2.16 9.18 26.46
C ASN A 59 2.05 9.33 27.98
N ASN A 60 1.12 10.18 28.45
CA ASN A 60 0.89 10.47 29.87
C ASN A 60 2.17 10.83 30.64
N GLY A 61 3.01 11.70 30.05
CA GLY A 61 4.28 12.13 30.66
C GLY A 61 5.41 11.09 30.65
N SER A 62 5.16 9.88 30.14
CA SER A 62 6.19 8.87 29.91
C SER A 62 6.61 8.87 28.45
N GLN A 63 7.93 8.80 28.21
CA GLN A 63 8.48 8.59 26.89
C GLN A 63 8.47 7.10 26.54
N TYR A 64 8.10 6.80 25.30
CA TYR A 64 8.16 5.47 24.68
C TYR A 64 8.87 5.58 23.33
N THR A 65 9.50 4.50 22.93
CA THR A 65 10.01 4.28 21.58
C THR A 65 9.05 3.32 20.86
N ARG A 66 8.36 3.82 19.83
CA ARG A 66 7.48 3.05 18.96
C ARG A 66 8.31 2.39 17.88
N VAL A 67 8.03 1.13 17.58
CA VAL A 67 8.54 0.46 16.38
C VAL A 67 7.44 0.49 15.33
N ARG A 68 7.77 0.99 14.15
CA ARG A 68 6.87 1.19 13.03
C ARG A 68 7.42 0.53 11.78
N ILE A 69 6.54 0.18 10.85
CA ILE A 69 6.95 -0.38 9.56
C ILE A 69 6.23 0.28 8.39
N GLY A 70 7.01 0.54 7.34
CA GLY A 70 6.55 0.92 6.01
C GLY A 70 5.76 2.22 5.95
N CYS A 71 5.40 2.57 4.72
CA CYS A 71 4.46 3.62 4.39
C CYS A 71 3.38 3.08 3.45
N PHE A 72 2.14 3.48 3.68
CA PHE A 72 0.98 3.11 2.88
C PHE A 72 0.17 4.36 2.53
N GLU A 73 -0.25 4.48 1.28
CA GLU A 73 -1.06 5.63 0.84
C GLU A 73 -2.47 5.59 1.46
N THR A 74 -2.97 4.41 1.82
CA THR A 74 -4.32 4.22 2.38
C THR A 74 -4.31 3.44 3.70
N ARG A 75 -5.31 3.71 4.54
CA ARG A 75 -5.52 2.96 5.79
C ARG A 75 -5.77 1.48 5.53
N ASP A 76 -6.56 1.17 4.50
CA ASP A 76 -6.93 -0.20 4.16
C ASP A 76 -5.70 -1.00 3.69
N GLY A 77 -4.79 -0.37 2.94
CA GLY A 77 -3.49 -0.97 2.60
C GLY A 77 -2.66 -1.31 3.85
N ALA A 78 -2.58 -0.36 4.79
CA ALA A 78 -1.91 -0.60 6.06
C ALA A 78 -2.60 -1.69 6.90
N GLU A 79 -3.93 -1.78 6.90
CA GLU A 79 -4.69 -2.80 7.65
C GLU A 79 -4.49 -4.20 7.08
N ARG A 80 -4.42 -4.36 5.75
CA ARG A 80 -4.08 -5.65 5.11
C ARG A 80 -2.71 -6.15 5.55
N MET A 81 -1.70 -5.28 5.50
CA MET A 81 -0.36 -5.64 5.98
C MET A 81 -0.33 -5.88 7.50
N ALA A 82 -1.05 -5.09 8.30
CA ALA A 82 -1.14 -5.30 9.74
C ALA A 82 -1.79 -6.66 10.07
N THR A 83 -2.79 -7.08 9.32
CA THR A 83 -3.42 -8.40 9.46
C THR A 83 -2.44 -9.53 9.16
N HIS A 84 -1.63 -9.39 8.11
CA HIS A 84 -0.55 -10.32 7.82
C HIS A 84 0.44 -10.44 9.00
N LEU A 85 0.91 -9.29 9.53
CA LEU A 85 1.82 -9.28 10.69
C LEU A 85 1.20 -9.90 11.93
N ARG A 86 -0.08 -9.64 12.24
CA ARG A 86 -0.77 -10.27 13.39
C ARG A 86 -0.83 -11.78 13.28
N GLY A 87 -0.87 -12.28 12.05
CA GLY A 87 -0.88 -13.71 11.79
C GLY A 87 0.50 -14.36 11.67
N ALA A 88 1.60 -13.61 11.57
CA ALA A 88 2.92 -14.16 11.21
C ALA A 88 4.08 -13.63 12.07
N VAL A 89 4.02 -12.40 12.56
CA VAL A 89 5.19 -11.72 13.13
C VAL A 89 4.91 -11.16 14.53
N THR A 90 3.79 -10.46 14.72
CA THR A 90 3.44 -9.83 16.00
C THR A 90 1.95 -9.58 16.14
N ALA A 91 1.37 -10.02 17.26
CA ALA A 91 -0.06 -9.89 17.54
C ALA A 91 -0.54 -8.42 17.71
N SER A 92 0.37 -7.47 17.90
CA SER A 92 0.05 -6.08 18.26
C SER A 92 0.11 -5.08 17.10
N ALA A 93 0.30 -5.55 15.86
CA ALA A 93 0.37 -4.67 14.69
C ALA A 93 -0.95 -3.90 14.48
N VAL A 94 -0.86 -2.57 14.43
CA VAL A 94 -2.01 -1.65 14.23
C VAL A 94 -1.65 -0.52 13.27
N PRO A 95 -2.51 -0.17 12.29
CA PRO A 95 -2.31 1.00 11.47
C PRO A 95 -2.31 2.29 12.29
N GLN A 96 -1.42 3.21 11.93
CA GLN A 96 -1.26 4.53 12.51
C GLN A 96 -0.99 5.55 11.40
N HIS A 97 -1.24 6.83 11.67
CA HIS A 97 -0.78 7.87 10.76
C HIS A 97 0.74 7.90 10.70
N LEU A 98 1.25 8.03 9.48
CA LEU A 98 2.67 8.27 9.24
C LEU A 98 3.03 9.66 9.75
N SER A 99 4.07 9.75 10.56
CA SER A 99 4.54 11.04 11.06
C SER A 99 5.24 11.83 9.93
N PRO A 100 5.05 13.16 9.85
CA PRO A 100 5.64 14.00 8.79
C PRO A 100 7.17 13.92 8.69
N GLU A 101 7.85 13.66 9.80
CA GLU A 101 9.30 13.57 9.94
C GLU A 101 9.91 12.22 9.52
N THR A 102 9.15 11.38 8.80
CA THR A 102 9.66 10.08 8.33
C THR A 102 10.79 10.23 7.32
N THR A 103 11.72 9.27 7.32
CA THR A 103 12.81 9.16 6.34
C THR A 103 12.52 8.13 5.24
N LEU A 104 11.31 7.56 5.21
CA LEU A 104 10.91 6.63 4.16
C LEU A 104 10.89 7.34 2.80
N LEU A 105 11.35 6.65 1.76
CA LEU A 105 11.40 7.20 0.40
C LEU A 105 10.21 6.76 -0.45
N HIS A 106 9.56 5.67 -0.03
CA HIS A 106 8.53 5.00 -0.81
C HIS A 106 7.32 4.65 0.06
N CYS A 107 6.15 4.67 -0.56
CA CYS A 107 4.93 4.14 0.00
C CYS A 107 4.36 3.05 -0.90
N THR A 108 3.55 2.17 -0.32
CA THR A 108 2.75 1.23 -1.07
C THR A 108 1.33 1.79 -1.21
N ASP A 109 0.90 1.95 -2.45
CA ASP A 109 -0.47 2.19 -2.82
C ASP A 109 -1.15 0.86 -3.15
N SER A 110 -2.17 0.49 -2.38
CA SER A 110 -2.87 -0.78 -2.54
C SER A 110 -4.32 -0.56 -2.94
N GLU A 111 -4.71 -1.13 -4.07
CA GLU A 111 -6.05 -1.03 -4.63
C GLU A 111 -6.62 -2.43 -4.87
N VAL A 112 -7.84 -2.66 -4.38
CA VAL A 112 -8.56 -3.91 -4.62
C VAL A 112 -9.10 -3.90 -6.05
N GLY A 113 -8.69 -4.87 -6.86
CA GLY A 113 -9.24 -5.06 -8.20
C GLY A 113 -10.63 -5.68 -8.14
N PHE A 114 -10.74 -6.82 -7.45
CA PHE A 114 -12.01 -7.49 -7.20
C PHE A 114 -11.91 -8.48 -6.03
N PHE A 115 -13.03 -8.69 -5.34
CA PHE A 115 -13.18 -9.80 -4.40
C PHE A 115 -13.37 -11.10 -5.16
N LYS A 116 -12.71 -12.16 -4.73
CA LYS A 116 -12.72 -13.44 -5.45
C LYS A 116 -14.12 -14.07 -5.38
N PRO A 117 -14.80 -14.26 -6.53
CA PRO A 117 -16.02 -15.08 -6.57
C PRO A 117 -15.64 -16.56 -6.47
N ASN A 118 -16.65 -17.44 -6.46
CA ASN A 118 -16.42 -18.89 -6.45
C ASN A 118 -15.70 -19.40 -7.71
N SER A 119 -15.82 -18.70 -8.85
CA SER A 119 -15.20 -19.06 -10.12
C SER A 119 -14.47 -17.87 -10.72
N TRP A 120 -13.14 -17.95 -10.76
CA TRP A 120 -12.27 -16.98 -11.40
C TRP A 120 -10.99 -17.66 -11.88
N SER A 121 -10.36 -17.10 -12.91
CA SER A 121 -9.08 -17.60 -13.44
C SER A 121 -8.32 -16.50 -14.16
N ILE A 122 -6.99 -16.59 -14.18
CA ILE A 122 -6.17 -15.77 -15.07
C ILE A 122 -6.34 -16.32 -16.49
N VAL A 123 -6.75 -15.47 -17.43
CA VAL A 123 -6.90 -15.82 -18.85
C VAL A 123 -5.84 -15.18 -19.73
N TYR A 124 -5.14 -14.17 -19.22
CA TYR A 124 -4.00 -13.54 -19.89
C TYR A 124 -3.04 -12.92 -18.87
N ALA A 125 -1.75 -13.11 -19.07
CA ALA A 125 -0.69 -12.45 -18.30
C ALA A 125 0.49 -12.14 -19.24
N GLY A 126 0.55 -10.89 -19.71
CA GLY A 126 1.62 -10.40 -20.58
C GLY A 126 2.41 -9.26 -19.93
N ASN A 127 3.35 -8.67 -20.65
CA ASN A 127 4.25 -7.65 -20.08
C ASN A 127 3.56 -6.37 -19.57
N THR A 128 2.39 -6.03 -20.10
CA THR A 128 1.72 -4.74 -19.83
C THR A 128 0.38 -4.89 -19.14
N ALA A 129 -0.19 -6.10 -19.12
CA ALA A 129 -1.49 -6.34 -18.53
C ALA A 129 -1.66 -7.78 -18.03
N ILE A 130 -2.54 -7.92 -17.04
CA ILE A 130 -3.09 -9.20 -16.58
C ILE A 130 -4.62 -9.12 -16.65
N VAL A 131 -5.25 -10.19 -17.14
CA VAL A 131 -6.70 -10.29 -17.27
C VAL A 131 -7.21 -11.53 -16.56
N PHE A 132 -8.24 -11.32 -15.76
CA PHE A 132 -8.96 -12.32 -15.02
C PHE A 132 -10.33 -12.51 -15.66
N GLN A 133 -10.74 -13.75 -15.87
CA GLN A 133 -12.15 -14.08 -16.04
C GLN A 133 -12.77 -14.23 -14.65
N VAL A 134 -13.93 -13.62 -14.45
CA VAL A 134 -14.72 -13.72 -13.22
C VAL A 134 -16.14 -14.14 -13.56
N GLU A 135 -16.69 -15.07 -12.80
CA GLU A 135 -18.08 -15.52 -12.94
C GLU A 135 -18.86 -15.20 -11.66
N ILE A 136 -19.91 -14.41 -11.80
CA ILE A 136 -20.79 -13.99 -10.71
C ILE A 136 -22.21 -14.38 -11.10
N PHE A 137 -22.78 -15.35 -10.37
CA PHE A 137 -23.98 -16.07 -10.80
C PHE A 137 -23.78 -16.64 -12.22
N ASP A 138 -24.73 -16.45 -13.12
CA ASP A 138 -24.65 -16.91 -14.52
C ASP A 138 -24.01 -15.88 -15.47
N HIS A 139 -23.34 -14.86 -14.93
CA HIS A 139 -22.70 -13.81 -15.73
C HIS A 139 -21.19 -13.95 -15.70
N ARG A 140 -20.60 -14.06 -16.89
CA ARG A 140 -19.15 -13.99 -17.11
C ARG A 140 -18.73 -12.56 -17.44
N GLY A 141 -17.68 -12.09 -16.78
CA GLY A 141 -17.02 -10.83 -17.07
C GLY A 141 -15.50 -10.97 -17.03
N PHE A 142 -14.79 -9.92 -17.44
CA PHE A 142 -13.34 -9.88 -17.41
C PHE A 142 -12.87 -8.67 -16.62
N VAL A 143 -11.93 -8.85 -15.72
CA VAL A 143 -11.26 -7.77 -14.99
C VAL A 143 -9.82 -7.69 -15.48
N GLU A 144 -9.43 -6.55 -16.02
CA GLU A 144 -8.11 -6.29 -16.58
C GLU A 144 -7.38 -5.27 -15.71
N TYR A 145 -6.13 -5.55 -15.34
CA TYR A 145 -5.20 -4.53 -14.86
C TYR A 145 -4.26 -4.14 -15.99
N ASN A 146 -4.28 -2.87 -16.38
CA ASN A 146 -3.44 -2.33 -17.44
C ASN A 146 -3.16 -0.85 -17.14
N ASN A 147 -1.98 -0.35 -17.50
CA ASN A 147 -1.58 1.05 -17.33
C ASN A 147 -1.79 1.59 -15.89
N GLY A 148 -1.65 0.73 -14.89
CA GLY A 148 -1.76 1.12 -13.49
C GLY A 148 -3.19 1.22 -12.94
N THR A 149 -4.20 0.72 -13.67
CA THR A 149 -5.61 0.80 -13.28
C THR A 149 -6.39 -0.47 -13.58
N TRP A 150 -7.41 -0.74 -12.75
CA TRP A 150 -8.37 -1.82 -12.97
C TRP A 150 -9.49 -1.42 -13.93
N HIS A 151 -9.87 -2.34 -14.83
CA HIS A 151 -10.95 -2.15 -15.79
C HIS A 151 -11.85 -3.38 -15.86
N LEU A 152 -13.16 -3.17 -15.71
CA LEU A 152 -14.16 -4.19 -16.04
C LEU A 152 -14.42 -4.18 -17.56
N ARG A 153 -14.33 -5.35 -18.21
CA ARG A 153 -14.57 -5.56 -19.63
C ARG A 153 -15.70 -6.58 -19.81
N MET A 154 -16.67 -6.23 -20.64
CA MET A 154 -17.81 -7.08 -21.01
C MET A 154 -17.62 -7.76 -22.37
N LYS A 155 -16.37 -7.94 -22.83
CA LYS A 155 -16.10 -8.58 -24.13
C LYS A 155 -16.38 -10.08 -24.06
N SER A 156 -16.77 -10.68 -25.18
CA SER A 156 -17.14 -12.10 -25.24
C SER A 156 -15.93 -13.05 -25.20
N GLU A 157 -14.77 -12.64 -25.69
CA GLU A 157 -13.56 -13.48 -25.74
C GLU A 157 -12.27 -12.65 -25.56
N TYR A 158 -11.31 -13.21 -24.84
CA TYR A 158 -9.92 -12.76 -24.79
C TYR A 158 -9.09 -13.80 -25.53
N GLN A 159 -8.30 -13.37 -26.52
CA GLN A 159 -7.48 -14.30 -27.28
C GLN A 159 -6.18 -14.55 -26.51
N GLU A 160 -5.90 -15.81 -26.19
CA GLU A 160 -4.66 -16.24 -25.53
C GLU A 160 -3.47 -15.76 -26.36
N LEU A 161 -2.72 -14.79 -25.84
CA LEU A 161 -1.42 -14.42 -26.38
C LEU A 161 -0.36 -14.88 -25.39
N LEU A 162 0.64 -15.56 -25.95
CA LEU A 162 1.74 -16.20 -25.26
C LEU A 162 2.34 -15.30 -24.18
N SER A 163 2.47 -15.89 -22.99
CA SER A 163 3.08 -15.30 -21.81
C SER A 163 4.52 -14.88 -22.11
N SER A 164 4.83 -13.64 -21.78
CA SER A 164 6.20 -13.20 -21.52
C SER A 164 6.32 -12.98 -20.02
N GLU A 165 7.37 -13.52 -19.39
CA GLU A 165 7.57 -13.35 -17.97
C GLU A 165 7.62 -11.86 -17.62
N PRO A 166 6.83 -11.40 -16.64
CA PRO A 166 6.88 -10.02 -16.20
C PRO A 166 8.29 -9.64 -15.73
N LEU A 167 8.82 -8.55 -16.27
CA LEU A 167 10.07 -7.94 -15.83
C LEU A 167 9.76 -6.91 -14.76
N GLY A 168 10.19 -7.16 -13.53
CA GLY A 168 10.02 -6.21 -12.44
C GLY A 168 10.80 -6.61 -11.20
N PRO A 169 10.99 -5.68 -10.24
CA PRO A 169 11.81 -5.89 -9.06
C PRO A 169 11.13 -6.75 -7.98
N PHE A 170 9.97 -7.34 -8.29
CA PHE A 170 9.13 -8.03 -7.32
C PHE A 170 9.47 -9.51 -7.22
N PHE A 171 9.42 -10.02 -6.01
CA PHE A 171 9.58 -11.45 -5.75
C PHE A 171 8.79 -11.84 -4.50
N GLN A 172 8.52 -13.14 -4.36
CA GLN A 172 7.78 -13.67 -3.23
C GLN A 172 8.71 -14.41 -2.26
N LYS A 173 8.42 -14.30 -0.97
CA LYS A 173 8.91 -15.22 0.07
C LYS A 173 7.76 -15.67 0.96
N LEU A 174 8.00 -16.72 1.74
CA LEU A 174 7.13 -17.11 2.83
C LEU A 174 7.68 -16.53 4.14
N ILE A 175 6.82 -15.92 4.94
CA ILE A 175 7.10 -15.50 6.32
C ILE A 175 6.11 -16.26 7.20
N GLU A 176 6.61 -17.18 8.03
CA GLU A 176 5.79 -18.12 8.81
C GLU A 176 4.70 -18.80 7.96
N ASP A 177 5.11 -19.43 6.85
CA ASP A 177 4.25 -20.09 5.86
C ASP A 177 3.22 -19.20 5.15
N LYS A 178 3.26 -17.88 5.36
CA LYS A 178 2.37 -16.92 4.67
C LYS A 178 3.10 -16.21 3.55
N PRO A 179 2.53 -16.18 2.33
CA PRO A 179 3.16 -15.51 1.21
C PRO A 179 3.17 -13.99 1.42
N LEU A 180 4.31 -13.40 1.14
CA LEU A 180 4.57 -11.96 1.20
C LEU A 180 5.39 -11.57 -0.02
N VAL A 181 4.94 -10.52 -0.70
CA VAL A 181 5.60 -9.96 -1.86
C VAL A 181 6.52 -8.84 -1.42
N PHE A 182 7.75 -8.90 -1.93
CA PHE A 182 8.82 -7.95 -1.71
C PHE A 182 9.18 -7.26 -3.02
N ALA A 183 9.84 -6.12 -2.93
CA ALA A 183 10.47 -5.44 -4.05
C ALA A 183 11.93 -5.11 -3.75
N HIS A 184 12.77 -5.19 -4.78
CA HIS A 184 14.09 -4.58 -4.78
C HIS A 184 13.97 -3.08 -5.07
N LEU A 185 14.23 -2.27 -4.05
CA LEU A 185 14.28 -0.82 -4.09
C LEU A 185 15.74 -0.34 -4.00
N SER A 186 15.95 0.95 -4.22
CA SER A 186 17.29 1.56 -4.16
C SER A 186 17.96 1.45 -2.78
N GLU A 187 17.16 1.48 -1.72
CA GLU A 187 17.54 1.38 -0.32
C GLU A 187 17.63 -0.06 0.18
N GLY A 188 17.24 -1.04 -0.65
CA GLY A 188 17.28 -2.46 -0.33
C GLY A 188 15.97 -3.18 -0.62
N VAL A 189 15.75 -4.30 0.05
CA VAL A 189 14.55 -5.12 -0.09
C VAL A 189 13.46 -4.59 0.84
N SER A 190 12.24 -4.47 0.34
CA SER A 190 11.08 -4.03 1.12
C SER A 190 9.87 -4.92 0.91
N ALA A 191 9.20 -5.31 1.99
CA ALA A 191 7.89 -5.95 1.96
C ALA A 191 6.84 -4.94 1.45
N VAL A 192 6.18 -5.30 0.34
CA VAL A 192 5.22 -4.43 -0.34
C VAL A 192 3.80 -4.88 -0.04
N CYS A 193 3.48 -6.16 -0.25
CA CYS A 193 2.12 -6.63 -0.11
C CYS A 193 1.98 -8.08 0.37
N PRO A 194 1.05 -8.37 1.29
CA PRO A 194 0.72 -9.73 1.66
C PRO A 194 -0.01 -10.43 0.51
N GLY A 195 0.24 -11.74 0.35
CA GLY A 195 -0.43 -12.56 -0.65
C GLY A 195 0.52 -13.25 -1.62
N LEU A 196 -0.06 -14.11 -2.45
CA LEU A 196 0.62 -14.84 -3.52
C LEU A 196 0.83 -13.91 -4.72
N LEU A 197 2.07 -13.77 -5.20
CA LEU A 197 2.40 -13.01 -6.39
C LEU A 197 1.84 -13.70 -7.64
N LEU A 198 0.92 -13.04 -8.33
CA LEU A 198 0.33 -13.54 -9.58
C LEU A 198 1.00 -12.93 -10.82
N TRP A 199 1.37 -11.66 -10.74
CA TRP A 199 1.95 -10.89 -11.85
C TRP A 199 2.60 -9.60 -11.34
N HIS A 200 3.47 -8.97 -12.13
CA HIS A 200 4.02 -7.66 -11.78
C HIS A 200 4.52 -6.86 -12.99
N THR A 201 4.79 -5.58 -12.77
CA THR A 201 5.52 -4.67 -13.67
C THR A 201 6.75 -4.12 -12.94
N GLN A 202 7.38 -3.09 -13.51
CA GLN A 202 8.47 -2.35 -12.86
C GLN A 202 8.10 -1.75 -11.50
N ASN A 203 6.83 -1.36 -11.28
CA ASN A 203 6.42 -0.64 -10.06
C ASN A 203 5.14 -1.18 -9.41
N THR A 204 4.51 -2.21 -9.96
CA THR A 204 3.28 -2.78 -9.42
C THR A 204 3.41 -4.30 -9.29
N ALA A 205 3.02 -4.86 -8.16
CA ALA A 205 2.69 -6.29 -8.03
C ALA A 205 1.18 -6.50 -8.01
N ILE A 206 0.71 -7.59 -8.59
CA ILE A 206 -0.66 -8.08 -8.51
C ILE A 206 -0.63 -9.36 -7.70
N VAL A 207 -1.40 -9.38 -6.60
CA VAL A 207 -1.36 -10.45 -5.60
C VAL A 207 -2.75 -11.03 -5.36
N ASP A 208 -2.80 -12.32 -5.07
CA ASP A 208 -3.94 -12.94 -4.38
C ASP A 208 -3.72 -12.82 -2.88
N ASP A 209 -4.50 -11.97 -2.22
CA ASP A 209 -4.38 -11.72 -0.76
C ASP A 209 -5.16 -12.71 0.11
N GLY A 210 -5.86 -13.67 -0.51
CA GLY A 210 -6.73 -14.64 0.16
C GLY A 210 -8.21 -14.39 -0.12
N ASP A 211 -8.68 -13.15 -0.08
CA ASP A 211 -10.09 -12.78 -0.27
C ASP A 211 -10.32 -11.98 -1.56
N ALA A 212 -9.28 -11.32 -2.06
CA ALA A 212 -9.31 -10.41 -3.18
C ALA A 212 -8.04 -10.51 -4.03
N ILE A 213 -8.16 -10.00 -5.26
CA ILE A 213 -7.02 -9.68 -6.09
C ILE A 213 -6.69 -8.21 -5.92
N VAL A 214 -5.45 -7.91 -5.54
CA VAL A 214 -5.00 -6.58 -5.13
C VAL A 214 -3.81 -6.15 -5.97
N SER A 215 -3.80 -4.89 -6.42
CA SER A 215 -2.63 -4.25 -6.99
C SER A 215 -1.88 -3.46 -5.93
N CYS A 216 -0.56 -3.59 -5.91
CA CYS A 216 0.33 -2.97 -4.96
C CYS A 216 1.41 -2.21 -5.71
N ARG A 217 1.25 -0.89 -5.77
CA ARG A 217 2.11 0.01 -6.51
C ARG A 217 3.07 0.73 -5.55
N ILE A 218 4.34 0.74 -5.89
CA ILE A 218 5.33 1.55 -5.17
C ILE A 218 5.24 2.99 -5.68
N THR A 219 4.99 3.93 -4.77
CA THR A 219 4.99 5.37 -5.02
C THR A 219 6.20 6.01 -4.35
N GLN A 220 6.67 7.14 -4.87
CA GLN A 220 7.69 7.94 -4.20
C GLN A 220 7.03 8.94 -3.26
N ILE A 221 7.64 9.14 -2.09
CA ILE A 221 7.31 10.26 -1.22
C ILE A 221 7.95 11.51 -1.84
N PRO A 222 7.17 12.57 -2.15
CA PRO A 222 7.66 13.80 -2.75
C PRO A 222 8.53 14.63 -1.81
#